data_AF-A0A2T4JKF8-F1
#
_entry.id   AF-A0A2T4JKF8-F1
#
_cell.length_a   1.000
_cell.length_b   1.000
_cell.length_c   1.000
_cell.angle_alpha   90.00
_cell.angle_beta   90.00
_cell.angle_gamma   90.00
#
_symmetry.space_group_name_H-M   'P 1'
#
loop_
_entity.id
_entity.type
_entity.pdbx_description
1 polymer ?
#
loop_
_entity_poly.entity_id
_entity_poly.type
_entity_poly.pdbx_seq_one_letter_code
_entity_poly.pdbx_strand_id
1 'polypeptide(L)'
;MDFNMIAARGLVLLGCGKMGSAMLGGWLRQGLAPGAVWVLDPHPSDWLVAQGVHLNADLPARPAVVLIAVKPQMMGAALPTLAAMGGG
;
A
#
# COMPACT_ATOMS: atom_id res chain seq x y z
N MET A 1 -9.46 15.55 0.39
CA MET A 1 -8.39 14.97 -0.44
C MET A 1 -9.08 14.33 -1.62
N ASP A 2 -8.70 14.64 -2.86
CA ASP A 2 -9.27 13.98 -4.03
C ASP A 2 -8.55 12.63 -4.24
N PHE A 3 -9.30 11.53 -4.19
CA PHE A 3 -8.78 10.18 -4.37
C PHE A 3 -8.99 9.63 -5.79
N ASN A 4 -9.50 10.42 -6.75
CA ASN A 4 -9.86 9.95 -8.08
C ASN A 4 -8.76 9.12 -8.78
N MET A 5 -7.50 9.58 -8.72
CA MET A 5 -6.38 8.83 -9.30
C MET A 5 -6.10 7.51 -8.60
N ILE A 6 -6.21 7.49 -7.27
CA ILE A 6 -6.02 6.29 -6.47
C ILE A 6 -7.17 5.31 -6.67
N ALA A 7 -8.42 5.80 -6.73
CA ALA A 7 -9.58 4.97 -7.02
C ALA A 7 -9.47 4.31 -8.42
N ALA A 8 -8.89 5.02 -9.39
CA ALA A 8 -8.74 4.50 -10.75
C ALA A 8 -7.56 3.54 -10.95
N ARG A 9 -6.43 3.77 -10.27
CA ARG A 9 -5.17 3.05 -10.52
C ARG A 9 -4.56 2.34 -9.33
N GLY A 10 -5.03 2.65 -8.12
CA GLY A 10 -4.61 2.02 -6.88
C GLY A 10 -3.49 2.74 -6.14
N LEU A 11 -3.47 2.53 -4.82
CA LEU A 11 -2.40 2.88 -3.90
C LEU A 11 -1.70 1.60 -3.44
N VAL A 12 -0.38 1.52 -3.63
CA VAL A 12 0.43 0.41 -3.13
C VAL A 12 1.21 0.88 -1.90
N LEU A 13 1.11 0.15 -0.78
CA LEU A 13 1.94 0.33 0.40
C LEU A 13 2.89 -0.87 0.54
N LEU A 14 4.19 -0.60 0.54
CA LEU A 14 5.19 -1.57 0.97
C LEU A 14 5.46 -1.42 2.46
N GLY A 15 5.02 -2.39 3.24
CA GLY A 15 4.98 -2.35 4.69
C GLY A 15 3.79 -1.57 5.21
N CYS A 16 3.25 -2.02 6.35
CA CYS A 16 2.16 -1.36 7.04
C CYS A 16 2.27 -1.56 8.56
N GLY A 17 3.47 -1.25 9.09
CA GLY A 17 3.66 -1.13 10.54
C GLY A 17 2.86 0.02 11.15
N LYS A 18 3.16 0.40 12.40
CA LYS A 18 2.37 1.40 13.16
C LYS A 18 2.04 2.69 12.39
N MET A 19 3.04 3.29 11.73
CA MET A 19 2.81 4.52 10.96
C MET A 19 2.00 4.26 9.69
N GLY A 20 2.31 3.19 8.94
CA GLY A 20 1.56 2.83 7.74
C GLY A 20 0.09 2.55 8.04
N SER A 21 -0.19 1.82 9.13
CA SER A 21 -1.55 1.56 9.60
C SER A 21 -2.26 2.85 10.03
N ALA A 22 -1.58 3.77 10.71
CA ALA A 22 -2.18 5.05 11.10
C ALA A 22 -2.53 5.94 9.89
N MET A 23 -1.64 6.01 8.89
CA MET A 23 -1.90 6.76 7.66
C MET A 23 -3.03 6.11 6.85
N LEU A 24 -2.98 4.79 6.66
CA LEU A 24 -4.03 4.03 5.99
C LEU A 24 -5.39 4.25 6.68
N GLY A 25 -5.46 4.10 8.00
CA GLY A 25 -6.69 4.34 8.75
C GLY A 25 -7.19 5.79 8.65
N GLY A 26 -6.29 6.76 8.50
CA GLY A 26 -6.62 8.14 8.17
C GLY A 26 -7.30 8.28 6.81
N TRP A 27 -6.75 7.65 5.77
CA TRP A 27 -7.28 7.71 4.41
C TRP A 27 -8.60 6.95 4.25
N LEU A 28 -8.72 5.77 4.84
CA LEU A 28 -9.96 5.00 4.83
C LEU A 28 -11.12 5.80 5.46
N ARG A 29 -10.86 6.46 6.60
CA ARG A 29 -11.85 7.35 7.23
C ARG A 29 -12.19 8.58 6.39
N GLN A 30 -11.29 9.02 5.52
CA GLN A 30 -11.51 10.13 4.59
C GLN A 30 -12.21 9.69 3.29
N GLY A 31 -12.57 8.41 3.16
CA GLY A 31 -13.34 7.88 2.03
C GLY A 31 -12.50 7.20 0.95
N LEU A 32 -11.23 6.87 1.21
CA LEU A 32 -10.49 5.97 0.32
C LEU A 32 -11.12 4.58 0.37
N ALA A 33 -11.53 4.06 -0.79
CA ALA A 33 -12.10 2.72 -0.88
C ALA A 33 -11.02 1.65 -0.55
N PRO A 34 -11.29 0.69 0.35
CA PRO A 34 -10.33 -0.37 0.68
C PRO A 34 -9.85 -1.18 -0.53
N GLY A 35 -10.75 -1.47 -1.48
CA GLY A 35 -10.43 -2.17 -2.72
C GLY A 35 -9.56 -1.36 -3.71
N ALA A 36 -9.25 -0.09 -3.41
CA ALA A 36 -8.27 0.69 -4.16
C ALA A 36 -6.87 0.64 -3.50
N VAL A 37 -6.67 -0.17 -2.46
CA VAL A 37 -5.44 -0.23 -1.70
C VAL A 37 -4.84 -1.63 -1.74
N TRP A 38 -3.55 -1.69 -2.08
CA TRP A 38 -2.71 -2.87 -2.00
C TRP A 38 -1.68 -2.67 -0.91
N VAL A 39 -1.50 -3.68 -0.08
CA VAL A 39 -0.52 -3.67 1.01
C VAL A 39 0.32 -4.92 0.92
N LEU A 40 1.64 -4.77 0.82
CA LEU A 40 2.58 -5.86 0.99
C LEU A 40 3.19 -5.76 2.39
N ASP A 41 2.86 -6.69 3.27
CA ASP A 41 3.43 -6.75 4.61
C ASP A 41 3.72 -8.23 4.98
N PRO A 42 4.97 -8.59 5.29
CA PRO A 42 5.32 -9.96 5.69
C PRO A 42 4.71 -10.36 7.04
N HIS A 43 4.33 -9.39 7.89
CA HIS A 43 3.79 -9.61 9.22
C HIS A 43 2.60 -8.67 9.47
N PRO A 44 1.48 -8.88 8.75
CA PRO A 44 0.32 -8.00 8.85
C PRO A 44 -0.29 -8.05 10.25
N SER A 45 -0.71 -6.89 10.76
CA SER A 45 -1.47 -6.81 12.00
C SER A 45 -2.93 -7.27 11.81
N ASP A 46 -3.58 -7.73 12.87
CA ASP A 46 -5.01 -8.10 12.84
C ASP A 46 -5.90 -6.95 12.34
N TRP A 47 -5.56 -5.71 12.71
CA TRP A 47 -6.26 -4.53 12.23
C TRP A 47 -6.19 -4.41 10.72
N LEU A 48 -4.99 -4.58 10.13
CA LEU A 48 -4.79 -4.48 8.68
C LEU A 48 -5.57 -5.56 7.93
N VAL A 49 -5.55 -6.80 8.43
CA VAL A 49 -6.29 -7.94 7.85
C VAL A 49 -7.79 -7.62 7.79
N ALA A 50 -8.33 -6.93 8.80
CA ALA A 50 -9.74 -6.59 8.88
C ALA A 50 -10.18 -5.42 7.96
N GLN A 51 -9.27 -4.70 7.30
CA GLN A 51 -9.62 -3.50 6.53
C GLN A 51 -10.24 -3.78 5.15
N GLY A 52 -10.17 -5.02 4.65
CA GLY A 52 -10.68 -5.37 3.31
C GLY A 52 -9.85 -4.81 2.16
N VAL A 53 -8.56 -4.52 2.42
CA VAL A 53 -7.58 -4.13 1.39
C VAL A 53 -7.04 -5.37 0.68
N HIS A 54 -6.40 -5.17 -0.48
CA HIS A 54 -5.65 -6.23 -1.14
C HIS A 54 -4.34 -6.50 -0.39
N LEU A 55 -4.36 -7.48 0.51
CA LEU A 55 -3.20 -7.85 1.33
C LEU A 55 -2.38 -8.95 0.65
N ASN A 56 -1.09 -8.68 0.42
CA ASN A 56 -0.13 -9.62 -0.18
C ASN A 56 -0.63 -10.26 -1.49
N ALA A 57 -1.42 -9.51 -2.27
CA ALA A 57 -1.95 -9.91 -3.57
C ALA A 57 -1.10 -9.33 -4.71
N ASP A 58 -1.38 -9.79 -5.93
CA ASP A 58 -0.76 -9.24 -7.14
C ASP A 58 -1.02 -7.74 -7.26
N LEU A 59 0.05 -7.00 -7.54
CA LEU A 59 0.02 -5.55 -7.61
C LEU A 59 -0.58 -5.07 -8.94
N PRO A 60 -1.25 -3.91 -8.96
CA PRO A 60 -1.69 -3.31 -10.21
C PRO A 60 -0.47 -2.96 -11.06
N ALA A 61 -0.58 -3.16 -12.38
CA ALA A 61 0.54 -2.93 -13.30
C ALA A 61 1.02 -1.46 -13.34
N ARG A 62 0.13 -0.51 -13.04
CA ARG A 62 0.39 0.94 -13.09
C ARG A 62 -0.30 1.66 -11.93
N PRO A 63 0.21 1.53 -10.69
CA PRO A 63 -0.38 2.21 -9.53
C PRO A 63 -0.33 3.73 -9.70
N ALA A 64 -1.29 4.44 -9.08
CA ALA A 64 -1.21 5.90 -9.01
C ALA A 64 -0.08 6.35 -8.08
N VAL A 65 0.09 5.63 -6.98
CA VAL A 65 1.06 5.94 -5.92
C VAL A 65 1.63 4.65 -5.38
N VAL A 66 2.94 4.62 -5.19
CA VAL A 66 3.64 3.60 -4.38
C VAL A 66 4.26 4.30 -3.19
N LEU A 67 3.85 3.89 -2.00
CA LEU A 67 4.42 4.35 -0.74
C LEU A 67 5.32 3.26 -0.15
N ILE A 68 6.59 3.61 0.06
CA ILE A 68 7.56 2.73 0.72
C ILE A 68 7.56 3.08 2.21
N ALA A 69 6.99 2.19 3.02
CA ALA A 69 6.84 2.33 4.46
C ALA A 69 7.56 1.20 5.23
N VAL A 70 8.67 0.69 4.67
CA VAL A 70 9.57 -0.28 5.32
C VAL A 70 10.76 0.40 5.96
N LYS A 71 11.38 -0.28 6.95
CA LYS A 71 12.64 0.18 7.55
C LYS A 71 13.80 0.06 6.55
N PRO A 72 14.86 0.88 6.66
CA PRO A 72 16.00 0.84 5.75
C PRO A 72 16.64 -0.55 5.57
N GLN A 73 16.71 -1.32 6.65
CA GLN A 73 17.29 -2.67 6.65
C GLN A 73 16.48 -3.66 5.80
N MET A 74 15.19 -3.40 5.59
CA MET A 74 14.28 -4.25 4.82
C MET A 74 14.15 -3.81 3.36
N MET A 75 14.70 -2.64 2.98
CA MET A 75 14.56 -2.10 1.63
C MET A 75 15.13 -3.03 0.55
N GLY A 76 16.24 -3.73 0.84
CA GLY A 76 16.84 -4.67 -0.12
C GLY A 76 15.90 -5.78 -0.57
N ALA A 77 14.99 -6.24 0.30
CA ALA A 77 13.99 -7.25 -0.05
C ALA A 77 12.71 -6.63 -0.64
N ALA A 78 12.37 -5.39 -0.28
CA ALA A 78 11.12 -4.74 -0.69
C ALA A 78 11.20 -4.07 -2.08
N LEU A 79 12.35 -3.48 -2.42
CA LEU A 79 12.52 -2.72 -3.66
C LEU A 79 12.52 -3.57 -4.95
N PRO A 80 13.03 -4.81 -4.99
CA PRO A 80 12.96 -5.64 -6.20
C PRO A 80 11.52 -5.84 -6.71
N THR A 81 10.54 -5.93 -5.81
CA THR A 81 9.11 -6.00 -6.15
C THR A 81 8.60 -4.75 -6.88
N LEU A 82 9.30 -3.62 -6.74
CA LEU A 82 8.99 -2.37 -7.44
C LEU A 82 9.80 -2.14 -8.70
N ALA A 83 10.81 -2.98 -9.00
CA ALA A 83 11.70 -2.75 -10.13
C ALA A 83 10.94 -2.67 -11.47
N ALA A 84 9.87 -3.44 -11.63
CA ALA A 84 8.99 -3.42 -12.81
C ALA A 84 8.04 -2.21 -12.86
N MET A 85 7.86 -1.50 -11.74
CA MET A 85 7.00 -0.31 -11.63
C MET A 85 7.79 1.01 -11.65
N GLY A 86 9.12 0.95 -11.61
CA GLY A 86 10.02 2.08 -11.84
C GLY A 86 10.24 2.30 -13.34
N GLY A 87 10.23 3.57 -13.77
CA GLY A 87 10.40 3.92 -15.19
C GLY A 87 9.79 5.27 -15.54
N GLY A 88 10.03 6.28 -14.68
CA GLY A 88 9.82 7.67 -15.09
C GLY A 88 10.69 8.01 -16.29
#